data_AF-A0A966IVE1-F1
#
_entry.id   AF-A0A966IVE1-F1
#
_cell.length_a   1.000
_cell.length_b   1.000
_cell.length_c   1.000
_cell.angle_alpha   90.00
_cell.angle_beta   90.00
_cell.angle_gamma   90.00
#
_symmetry.space_group_name_H-M   'P 1'
#
loop_
_entity.id
_entity.type
_entity.pdbx_description
1 polymer ?
#
loop_
_entity_poly.entity_id
_entity_poly.type
_entity_poly.pdbx_seq_one_letter_code
_entity_poly.pdbx_strand_id
1 'polypeptide(L)' 'MTRTLELAKNLIARKSNTPDDAGCQDLLVSLLEPLGFKCEKIKVGDVENLYARKGTEAPFFVFA' A
#
# COMPACT_ATOMS: atom_id res chain seq x y z
N MET A 1 -21.22 -6.55 -4.64
CA MET A 1 -19.84 -7.10 -4.58
C MET A 1 -19.18 -6.70 -3.28
N THR A 2 -18.19 -7.45 -2.78
CA THR A 2 -17.53 -7.17 -1.50
C THR A 2 -16.43 -6.11 -1.66
N ARG A 3 -16.12 -5.37 -0.59
CA ARG A 3 -15.03 -4.37 -0.59
C ARG A 3 -13.68 -4.98 -0.99
N THR A 4 -13.39 -6.19 -0.52
CA THR A 4 -12.17 -6.92 -0.86
C THR A 4 -12.09 -7.23 -2.35
N LEU A 5 -13.19 -7.69 -2.96
CA LEU A 5 -13.21 -8.00 -4.39
C LEU A 5 -13.03 -6.74 -5.24
N GLU A 6 -13.66 -5.62 -4.86
CA GLU A 6 -13.50 -4.36 -5.58
C GLU A 6 -12.06 -3.82 -5.49
N LEU A 7 -11.44 -3.88 -4.31
CA LEU A 7 -10.05 -3.47 -4.13
C LEU A 7 -9.11 -4.34 -4.98
N ALA A 8 -9.29 -5.66 -4.98
CA ALA A 8 -8.48 -6.58 -5.76
C ALA A 8 -8.58 -6.28 -7.27
N LYS A 9 -9.79 -6.09 -7.79
CA LYS A 9 -10.00 -5.71 -9.20
C LYS A 9 -9.34 -4.39 -9.55
N ASN A 10 -9.47 -3.39 -8.66
CA ASN A 10 -8.88 -2.08 -8.87
C ASN A 10 -7.36 -2.20 -8.99
N LEU A 11 -6.71 -2.93 -8.07
CA LEU A 11 -5.27 -3.19 -8.11
C LEU A 11 -4.85 -3.92 -9.40
N ILE A 12 -5.55 -5.00 -9.78
CA ILE A 12 -5.27 -5.78 -11.00
C ILE A 12 -5.39 -4.94 -12.28
N ALA A 13 -6.28 -3.93 -12.29
CA ALA A 13 -6.46 -3.06 -13.47
C ALA A 13 -5.29 -2.10 -13.72
N ARG A 14 -4.37 -1.94 -12.76
CA ARG A 14 -3.17 -1.10 -12.91
C ARG A 14 -2.08 -1.87 -13.65
N LYS A 15 -1.47 -1.24 -14.66
CA LYS A 15 -0.36 -1.82 -15.44
C LYS A 15 0.98 -1.67 -14.70
N SER A 16 1.07 -2.22 -13.50
CA SER A 16 2.25 -2.14 -12.61
C SER A 16 3.32 -3.15 -13.00
N ASN A 17 3.84 -3.05 -14.23
CA ASN A 17 4.95 -3.90 -14.69
C ASN A 17 6.24 -3.42 -14.02
N THR A 18 7.03 -4.34 -13.45
CA THR A 18 8.25 -3.98 -12.71
C THR A 18 9.19 -3.07 -13.52
N PRO A 19 9.67 -1.94 -12.95
CA PRO A 19 9.52 -1.49 -11.56
C PRO A 19 8.31 -0.56 -11.28
N ASP A 20 7.45 -0.30 -12.26
CA ASP A 20 6.38 0.67 -12.15
C ASP A 20 5.29 0.23 -11.16
N ASP A 21 4.98 1.07 -10.18
CA ASP A 21 3.89 0.84 -9.22
C ASP A 21 2.49 1.11 -9.82
N ALA A 22 2.43 1.97 -10.85
CA ALA A 22 1.21 2.41 -11.52
C ALA A 22 0.11 2.94 -10.55
N GLY A 23 0.53 3.53 -9.42
CA GLY A 23 -0.37 4.14 -8.42
C GLY A 23 -1.09 3.13 -7.53
N CYS A 24 -0.57 1.90 -7.40
CA CYS A 24 -1.06 0.93 -6.42
C CYS A 24 -0.84 1.44 -4.99
N GLN A 25 0.35 1.95 -4.69
CA GLN A 25 0.70 2.46 -3.36
C GLN A 25 -0.11 3.69 -3.00
N ASP A 26 -0.39 4.60 -3.94
CA ASP A 26 -1.27 5.76 -3.67
C ASP A 26 -2.69 5.33 -3.28
N LEU A 27 -3.24 4.32 -3.96
CA LEU A 27 -4.51 3.75 -3.57
C LEU A 27 -4.45 3.18 -2.14
N LEU A 28 -3.41 2.43 -1.80
CA LEU A 28 -3.26 1.86 -0.46
C LEU A 28 -3.12 2.95 0.61
N VAL A 29 -2.31 3.98 0.37
CA VAL A 29 -2.15 5.13 1.27
C VAL A 29 -3.49 5.80 1.53
N SER A 30 -4.27 6.08 0.48
CA SER A 30 -5.59 6.72 0.61
C SER A 30 -6.59 5.92 1.45
N LEU A 31 -6.42 4.59 1.51
CA LEU A 31 -7.26 3.69 2.30
C LEU A 31 -6.76 3.50 3.73
N LEU A 32 -5.45 3.62 3.96
CA LEU A 32 -4.80 3.31 5.23
C LEU A 32 -4.64 4.53 6.14
N GLU A 33 -4.31 5.70 5.60
CA GLU A 33 -4.13 6.92 6.40
C GLU A 33 -5.37 7.29 7.24
N PRO A 34 -6.61 7.25 6.69
CA PRO A 34 -7.81 7.53 7.49
C PRO A 34 -8.06 6.51 8.62
N LEU A 35 -7.44 5.33 8.55
CA LEU A 35 -7.54 4.29 9.57
C LEU A 35 -6.46 4.43 10.67
N GLY A 36 -5.64 5.48 10.60
CA GLY A 36 -4.60 5.79 11.58
C GLY A 36 -3.25 5.12 11.29
N PHE A 37 -3.01 4.66 10.05
CA PHE A 37 -1.68 4.27 9.63
C PHE A 37 -0.86 5.51 9.25
N LYS A 38 0.37 5.58 9.75
CA LYS A 38 1.40 6.45 9.18
C LYS A 38 2.00 5.75 7.98
N CYS A 39 1.84 6.34 6.80
CA CYS A 39 2.39 5.83 5.56
C CYS A 39 3.67 6.59 5.18
N GLU A 40 4.71 5.85 4.83
CA GLU A 40 5.99 6.36 4.36
C GLU A 40 6.33 5.71 3.02
N LYS A 41 6.45 6.52 1.97
CA LYS A 41 6.95 6.07 0.67
C LYS A 41 8.48 6.15 0.66
N ILE A 42 9.13 5.05 0.33
CA ILE A 42 10.59 4.91 0.32
C ILE A 42 11.02 4.53 -1.10
N LYS A 43 11.73 5.43 -1.78
CA LYS A 43 12.26 5.18 -3.12
C LYS A 43 13.72 4.72 -3.03
N VAL A 44 14.03 3.57 -3.64
CA VAL A 44 15.38 3.02 -3.72
C VAL A 44 15.67 2.66 -5.18
N GLY A 45 16.57 3.41 -5.82
CA GLY A 45 16.75 3.33 -7.27
C GLY A 45 15.43 3.63 -8.00
N ASP A 46 15.01 2.72 -8.86
CA ASP A 46 13.76 2.83 -9.64
C ASP A 46 12.55 2.21 -8.93
N VAL A 47 12.73 1.62 -7.75
CA VAL A 47 11.66 0.93 -7.02
C VAL A 47 11.04 1.84 -5.96
N GLU A 48 9.71 1.95 -5.98
CA GLU A 48 8.92 2.59 -4.92
C GLU A 48 8.44 1.53 -3.92
N ASN A 49 8.64 1.80 -2.62
CA ASN A 49 8.21 0.92 -1.53
C ASN A 49 7.28 1.70 -0.59
N LEU A 50 6.34 0.99 0.04
CA LEU A 50 5.43 1.57 1.03
C LEU A 50 5.63 0.90 2.39
N TYR A 51 5.96 1.71 3.40
CA TYR A 51 5.92 1.32 4.80
C TYR A 51 4.70 1.97 5.47
N ALA A 52 3.70 1.18 5.81
CA ALA A 52 2.50 1.66 6.51
C ALA A 52 2.42 1.05 7.90
N ARG A 53 2.47 1.89 8.95
CA ARG A 53 2.46 1.44 10.34
C ARG A 53 1.38 2.13 11.16
N LYS A 54 0.64 1.36 11.96
CA LYS A 54 -0.24 1.86 13.02
C LYS A 54 0.28 1.40 14.38
N GLY A 55 0.42 2.33 15.32
CA GLY A 55 0.97 2.07 16.67
C GLY A 55 2.51 2.00 16.70
N THR A 56 3.08 2.11 17.91
CA THR A 56 4.53 2.19 18.14
C THR A 56 5.09 1.08 19.04
N GLU A 57 4.23 0.26 19.62
CA GLU A 57 4.59 -0.72 20.66
C GLU A 57 4.67 -2.15 20.12
N ALA A 58 5.20 -3.06 20.95
CA ALA A 58 5.26 -4.48 20.68
C ALA A 58 3.97 -5.19 21.15
N PRO A 59 3.56 -6.31 20.53
CA PRO A 59 4.23 -7.00 19.41
C PRO A 59 3.98 -6.30 18.06
N PHE A 60 5.02 -6.25 17.22
CA PHE A 60 4.92 -5.67 15.89
C PHE A 60 4.56 -6.75 14.86
N PHE A 61 3.35 -6.68 14.33
CA PHE A 61 2.83 -7.59 13.31
C PHE A 61 2.79 -6.90 11.94
N VAL A 62 3.26 -7.58 10.89
CA VAL A 62 3.45 -7.01 9.55
C VAL A 62 2.91 -7.95 8.47
N PHE A 63 2.26 -7.37 7.46
CA PHE A 63 2.04 -8.02 6.16
C PHE A 63 3.15 -7.57 5.21
N ALA A 64 3.83 -8.52 4.58
CA ALA A 64 4.94 -8.30 3.66
C ALA A 64 4.70 -9.05 2.35
#